data_AF-A0AAW2ZMP5-F1
#
_entry.id   AF-A0AAW2ZMP5-F1
#
_cell.length_a   1.000
_cell.length_b   1.000
_cell.length_c   1.000
_cell.angle_alpha   90.00
_cell.angle_beta   90.00
_cell.angle_gamma   90.00
#
_symmetry.space_group_name_H-M   'P 1'
#
loop_
_entity.id
_entity.type
_entity.pdbx_description
1 polymer ?
#
loop_
_entity_poly.entity_id
_entity_poly.type
_entity_poly.pdbx_seq_one_letter_code
_entity_poly.pdbx_strand_id
1 'polypeptide(L)'
;MTSLPRQPLSFFEKRDLEKKFAEQVPEFSEYTKAKLNLQSRSYQVPAVAAALTFPYIWRSTFQPITGLVCAGMVFVVGKIGTEFFGKTFGTVGKYNRDECDRAFNLWVYYTQNPSRKSKDLPIHTAKERHQGVFKKWQLAQNN
;
A
#
# COMPACT_ATOMS: atom_id res chain seq x y z
N MET A 1 2.91 -12.34 -13.48
CA MET A 1 2.31 -11.00 -13.72
C MET A 1 3.44 -10.07 -14.12
N THR A 2 3.49 -9.61 -15.36
CA THR A 2 4.53 -8.67 -15.82
C THR A 2 4.26 -7.30 -15.20
N SER A 3 4.92 -7.01 -14.08
CA SER A 3 4.94 -5.67 -13.50
C SER A 3 5.62 -4.75 -14.50
N LEU A 4 4.88 -3.78 -15.04
CA LEU A 4 5.44 -2.72 -15.87
C LEU A 4 6.66 -2.12 -15.13
N PRO A 5 7.81 -1.93 -15.81
CA PRO A 5 9.01 -1.42 -15.18
C PRO A 5 8.70 -0.03 -14.62
N ARG A 6 8.84 0.12 -13.30
CA ARG A 6 8.57 1.38 -12.60
C ARG A 6 9.77 1.73 -11.75
N GLN A 7 10.09 3.02 -11.70
CA GLN A 7 11.06 3.52 -10.74
C GLN A 7 10.54 3.30 -9.31
N PRO A 8 11.41 2.89 -8.37
CA PRO A 8 11.05 2.82 -6.98
C PRO A 8 10.66 4.22 -6.49
N LEU A 9 9.46 4.35 -5.94
CA LEU A 9 9.00 5.61 -5.35
C LEU A 9 9.41 5.67 -3.89
N SER A 10 9.84 6.85 -3.44
CA SER A 10 9.99 7.09 -2.02
C SER A 10 8.64 7.06 -1.30
N PHE A 11 8.67 6.90 0.02
CA PHE A 11 7.47 6.83 0.84
C PHE A 11 6.58 8.08 0.70
N PHE A 12 7.19 9.27 0.68
CA PHE A 12 6.47 10.54 0.58
C PHE A 12 5.89 10.75 -0.82
N GLU A 13 6.66 10.47 -1.87
CA GLU A 13 6.16 10.53 -3.25
C GLU A 13 5.01 9.57 -3.48
N LYS A 14 5.11 8.34 -2.95
CA LYS A 14 4.02 7.37 -3.04
C LYS A 14 2.76 7.91 -2.36
N ARG A 15 2.88 8.49 -1.16
CA ARG A 15 1.73 9.03 -0.42
C ARG A 15 1.05 10.19 -1.15
N ASP A 16 1.82 11.09 -1.75
CA ASP A 16 1.26 12.22 -2.49
C ASP A 16 0.61 11.78 -3.82
N LEU A 17 1.21 10.79 -4.50
CA LEU A 17 0.60 10.18 -5.68
C LEU A 17 -0.68 9.42 -5.32
N GLU A 18 -0.73 8.71 -4.20
CA GLU A 18 -1.94 8.02 -3.72
C GLU A 18 -3.08 9.02 -3.44
N LYS A 19 -2.78 10.20 -2.88
CA LYS A 19 -3.78 11.27 -2.73
C LYS A 19 -4.32 11.75 -4.08
N LYS A 20 -3.43 12.07 -5.03
CA LYS A 20 -3.83 12.50 -6.38
C LYS A 20 -4.64 11.43 -7.13
N PHE A 21 -4.29 10.16 -6.93
CA PHE A 21 -5.04 9.03 -7.46
C PHE A 21 -6.46 8.96 -6.88
N ALA A 22 -6.61 9.14 -5.56
CA ALA A 22 -7.90 9.16 -4.90
C ALA A 22 -8.81 10.31 -5.38
N GLU A 23 -8.22 11.44 -5.76
CA GLU A 23 -8.94 12.60 -6.31
C GLU A 23 -9.37 12.36 -7.77
N GLN A 24 -8.55 11.70 -8.57
CA GLN A 24 -8.80 11.47 -10.00
C GLN A 24 -9.63 10.21 -10.29
N VAL A 25 -9.62 9.22 -9.38
CA VAL A 25 -10.32 7.95 -9.54
C VAL A 25 -11.26 7.72 -8.35
N PRO A 26 -12.50 8.25 -8.40
CA PRO A 26 -13.41 8.27 -7.26
C PRO A 26 -13.81 6.87 -6.79
N GLU A 27 -13.84 5.89 -7.71
CA GLU A 27 -14.14 4.48 -7.43
C GLU A 27 -13.21 3.85 -6.38
N PHE A 28 -11.95 4.31 -6.32
CA PHE A 28 -10.97 3.85 -5.34
C PHE A 28 -10.69 4.88 -4.24
N SER A 29 -11.42 6.00 -4.20
CA SER A 29 -11.14 7.11 -3.29
C SER A 29 -11.36 6.74 -1.83
N GLU A 30 -12.47 6.06 -1.50
CA GLU A 30 -12.77 5.59 -0.14
C GLU A 30 -11.73 4.59 0.34
N TYR A 31 -11.33 3.67 -0.54
CA TYR A 31 -10.30 2.68 -0.25
C TYR A 31 -8.92 3.31 -0.03
N THR A 32 -8.57 4.28 -0.87
CA THR A 32 -7.29 4.98 -0.76
C THR A 32 -7.25 5.84 0.51
N LYS A 33 -8.37 6.49 0.88
CA LYS A 33 -8.52 7.19 2.16
C LYS A 33 -8.40 6.25 3.34
N ALA A 34 -9.06 5.09 3.31
CA ALA A 34 -8.96 4.09 4.36
C ALA A 34 -7.52 3.56 4.53
N LYS A 35 -6.83 3.28 3.42
CA LYS A 35 -5.42 2.87 3.40
C LYS A 35 -4.50 3.93 4.00
N LEU A 36 -4.65 5.20 3.58
CA LEU A 36 -3.88 6.33 4.11
C LEU A 36 -4.14 6.56 5.60
N ASN A 37 -5.39 6.40 6.05
CA ASN A 37 -5.75 6.52 7.46
C ASN A 37 -5.14 5.38 8.28
N LEU A 38 -5.21 4.14 7.79
CA LEU A 38 -4.58 2.98 8.44
C LEU A 38 -3.08 3.19 8.61
N GLN A 39 -2.43 3.66 7.54
CA GLN A 39 -1.01 3.98 7.55
C GLN A 39 -0.73 5.11 8.55
N SER A 40 -1.51 6.19 8.57
CA SER A 40 -1.34 7.26 9.56
C SER A 40 -1.46 6.74 11.00
N ARG A 41 -2.49 5.92 11.27
CA ARG A 41 -2.72 5.31 12.58
C ARG A 41 -1.60 4.37 13.00
N SER A 42 -1.03 3.60 12.07
CA SER A 42 0.08 2.68 12.37
C SER A 42 1.40 3.39 12.69
N TYR A 43 1.50 4.70 12.45
CA TYR A 43 2.61 5.52 12.97
C TYR A 43 2.21 6.27 14.24
N GLN A 44 1.01 6.88 14.25
CA GLN A 44 0.58 7.73 15.37
C GLN A 44 0.35 6.96 16.67
N VAL A 45 -0.39 5.85 16.62
CA VAL A 45 -0.73 5.05 17.81
C VAL A 45 0.53 4.52 18.50
N PRO A 46 1.46 3.83 17.81
CA PRO A 46 2.70 3.38 18.43
C PRO A 46 3.63 4.51 18.83
N ALA A 47 3.65 5.65 18.13
CA ALA A 47 4.46 6.81 18.54
C ALA A 47 3.96 7.41 19.86
N VAL A 48 2.65 7.54 20.03
CA VAL A 48 2.04 7.99 21.30
C VAL A 48 2.33 6.98 22.41
N ALA A 49 2.17 5.68 22.15
CA ALA A 49 2.49 4.64 23.13
C ALA A 49 3.97 4.69 23.55
N ALA A 50 4.89 4.81 22.59
CA ALA A 50 6.32 4.94 22.83
C ALA A 50 6.66 6.19 23.67
N ALA A 51 6.06 7.34 23.33
CA ALA A 51 6.25 8.59 24.04
C ALA A 51 5.74 8.54 25.49
N LEU A 52 4.68 7.78 25.76
CA LEU A 52 4.17 7.56 27.12
C LEU A 52 5.02 6.57 27.93
N THR A 53 5.60 5.55 27.27
CA THR A 53 6.49 4.59 27.96
C THR A 53 7.86 5.15 28.32
N PHE A 54 8.39 6.10 27.53
CA PHE A 54 9.69 6.72 27.80
C PHE A 54 9.81 7.34 29.21
N PRO A 55 8.93 8.28 29.65
CA PRO A 55 9.03 8.90 30.96
C PRO A 55 8.78 7.90 32.11
N TYR A 56 7.94 6.88 31.89
CA TYR A 56 7.70 5.83 32.87
C TYR A 56 8.96 5.00 33.14
N ILE A 57 9.64 4.58 32.08
CA ILE A 57 10.85 3.76 32.18
C ILE A 57 12.02 4.60 32.70
N TRP A 58 12.19 5.83 32.19
CA TRP A 58 13.20 6.76 32.69
C TRP A 58 13.10 6.95 34.21
N ARG A 59 11.89 7.17 34.72
CA ARG A 59 11.64 7.41 36.15
C ARG A 59 11.89 6.17 37.01
N SER A 60 11.73 4.98 36.44
CA SER A 60 11.90 3.70 37.15
C SER A 60 13.36 3.23 37.18
N THR A 61 14.09 3.40 36.08
CA THR A 61 15.47 2.86 35.95
C THR A 61 16.57 3.92 36.05
N PHE A 62 16.25 5.22 36.05
CA PHE A 62 17.22 6.35 35.98
C PHE A 62 18.23 6.24 34.82
N GLN A 63 17.94 5.40 33.81
CA GLN A 63 18.82 5.14 32.69
C GLN A 63 18.18 5.67 31.39
N PRO A 64 18.71 6.78 30.84
CA PRO A 64 18.20 7.42 29.62
C PRO A 64 18.10 6.49 28.42
N ILE A 65 19.15 5.70 28.24
CA ILE A 65 19.37 4.86 27.06
C ILE A 65 18.37 3.70 27.08
N THR A 66 18.15 3.09 28.25
CA THR A 66 17.18 2.02 28.44
C THR A 66 15.76 2.48 28.13
N GLY A 67 15.38 3.69 28.56
CA GLY A 67 14.10 4.30 28.21
C GLY A 67 13.90 4.47 26.71
N LEU A 68 14.93 4.94 26.00
CA LEU A 68 14.92 5.11 24.53
C LEU A 68 14.77 3.77 23.80
N VAL A 69 15.53 2.75 24.21
CA VAL A 69 15.47 1.41 23.60
C VAL A 69 14.10 0.78 23.79
N CYS A 70 13.55 0.83 25.00
CA CYS A 70 12.22 0.28 25.27
C CYS A 70 11.12 1.04 24.52
N ALA A 71 11.17 2.37 24.46
CA ALA A 71 10.23 3.16 23.65
C ALA A 71 10.32 2.78 22.16
N GLY A 72 11.52 2.57 21.64
CA GLY A 72 11.74 2.06 20.28
C GLY A 72 11.11 0.69 20.04
N MET A 73 11.25 -0.25 20.98
CA MET A 73 10.61 -1.57 20.89
C MET A 73 9.08 -1.47 20.92
N VAL A 74 8.51 -0.65 21.81
CA VAL A 74 7.06 -0.39 21.89
C VAL A 74 6.54 0.16 20.57
N PHE A 75 7.30 1.08 19.94
CA PHE A 75 6.95 1.60 18.62
C PHE A 75 6.92 0.50 17.55
N VAL A 76 7.97 -0.34 17.47
CA VAL A 76 8.07 -1.40 16.47
C VAL A 76 6.96 -2.44 16.64
N VAL A 77 6.75 -2.93 17.86
CA VAL A 77 5.69 -3.93 18.16
C VAL A 77 4.31 -3.34 17.90
N GLY A 78 4.06 -2.10 18.33
CA GLY A 78 2.79 -1.43 18.10
C GLY A 78 2.52 -1.17 16.61
N LYS A 79 3.55 -0.85 15.81
CA LYS A 79 3.42 -0.71 14.36
C LYS A 79 3.05 -2.04 13.70
N ILE A 80 3.73 -3.12 14.05
CA ILE A 80 3.43 -4.46 13.51
C ILE A 80 2.00 -4.87 13.88
N GLY A 81 1.61 -4.67 15.14
CA GLY A 81 0.27 -4.97 15.63
C GLY A 81 -0.81 -4.16 14.90
N THR A 82 -0.66 -2.84 14.84
CA THR A 82 -1.63 -1.97 14.15
C THR A 82 -1.75 -2.27 12.66
N GLU A 83 -0.65 -2.61 11.98
CA GLU A 83 -0.71 -3.08 10.59
C GLU A 83 -1.40 -4.44 10.45
N PHE A 84 -1.13 -5.39 11.35
CA PHE A 84 -1.72 -6.72 11.30
C PHE A 84 -3.24 -6.67 11.57
N PHE A 85 -3.64 -6.01 12.66
CA PHE A 85 -5.06 -5.84 12.98
C PHE A 85 -5.77 -4.96 11.95
N GLY A 86 -5.11 -3.92 11.47
CA GLY A 86 -5.65 -3.03 10.45
C GLY A 86 -5.86 -3.71 9.09
N LYS A 87 -5.00 -4.66 8.71
CA LYS A 87 -5.15 -5.45 7.47
C LYS A 87 -6.15 -6.60 7.61
N THR A 88 -6.28 -7.16 8.81
CA THR A 88 -7.11 -8.35 9.07
C THR A 88 -8.55 -8.01 9.42
N PHE A 89 -8.76 -6.92 10.17
CA PHE A 89 -10.07 -6.49 10.66
C PHE A 89 -10.54 -5.14 10.07
N GLY A 90 -9.71 -4.49 9.24
CA GLY A 90 -10.07 -3.26 8.54
C GLY A 90 -10.96 -3.49 7.32
N THR A 91 -11.74 -2.46 6.97
CA THR A 91 -12.87 -2.38 6.02
C THR A 91 -12.57 -2.74 4.56
N VAL A 92 -11.41 -3.30 4.22
CA VAL A 92 -11.00 -3.51 2.82
C VAL A 92 -10.69 -4.98 2.59
N GLY A 93 -11.65 -5.70 2.00
CA GLY A 93 -11.45 -7.07 1.56
C GLY A 93 -10.19 -7.20 0.68
N LYS A 94 -9.42 -8.27 0.89
CA LYS A 94 -8.11 -8.52 0.27
C LYS A 94 -8.12 -8.33 -1.26
N TYR A 95 -9.23 -8.68 -1.91
CA TYR A 95 -9.42 -8.58 -3.35
C TYR A 95 -9.42 -7.12 -3.88
N ASN A 96 -10.11 -6.20 -3.19
CA ASN A 96 -10.17 -4.79 -3.60
C ASN A 96 -8.83 -4.07 -3.38
N ARG A 97 -7.98 -4.58 -2.48
CA ARG A 97 -6.67 -3.99 -2.20
C ARG A 97 -5.69 -4.23 -3.33
N ASP A 98 -5.64 -5.45 -3.85
CA ASP A 98 -4.74 -5.82 -4.95
C ASP A 98 -5.18 -5.15 -6.26
N GLU A 99 -6.49 -5.04 -6.49
CA GLU A 99 -7.06 -4.32 -7.63
C GLU A 99 -6.75 -2.81 -7.56
N CYS A 100 -6.89 -2.20 -6.38
CA CYS A 100 -6.55 -0.79 -6.14
C CYS A 100 -5.06 -0.51 -6.31
N ASP A 101 -4.18 -1.34 -5.74
CA ASP A 101 -2.73 -1.20 -5.91
C ASP A 101 -2.32 -1.36 -7.39
N ARG A 102 -2.99 -2.26 -8.12
CA ARG A 102 -2.79 -2.42 -9.56
C ARG A 102 -3.28 -1.20 -10.35
N ALA A 103 -4.46 -0.67 -10.04
CA ALA A 103 -5.01 0.52 -10.66
C ALA A 103 -4.13 1.76 -10.40
N PHE A 104 -3.64 1.91 -9.16
CA PHE A 104 -2.69 2.94 -8.78
C PHE A 104 -1.38 2.83 -9.57
N ASN A 105 -0.83 1.62 -9.68
CA ASN A 105 0.41 1.38 -10.43
C ASN A 105 0.25 1.72 -11.92
N LEU A 106 -0.88 1.37 -12.52
CA LEU A 106 -1.23 1.73 -13.90
C LEU A 106 -1.39 3.24 -14.07
N TRP A 107 -2.12 3.87 -13.16
CA TRP A 107 -2.35 5.31 -13.19
C TRP A 107 -1.02 6.08 -13.16
N VAL A 108 -0.08 5.69 -12.27
CA VAL A 108 1.24 6.34 -12.23
C VAL A 108 2.07 6.06 -13.47
N TYR A 109 2.05 4.83 -13.99
CA TYR A 109 2.77 4.51 -15.23
C TYR A 109 2.34 5.43 -16.38
N TYR A 110 1.03 5.65 -16.54
CA TYR A 110 0.50 6.51 -17.61
C TYR A 110 0.64 8.01 -17.33
N THR A 111 0.67 8.46 -16.08
CA THR A 111 1.03 9.86 -15.78
C THR A 111 2.49 10.14 -16.11
N GLN A 112 3.38 9.15 -15.93
CA GLN A 112 4.80 9.28 -16.30
C GLN A 112 5.05 9.04 -17.81
N ASN A 113 4.17 8.29 -18.50
CA ASN A 113 4.29 7.96 -19.92
C ASN A 113 3.00 8.26 -20.69
N PRO A 114 2.63 9.54 -20.87
CA PRO A 114 1.35 9.92 -21.47
C PRO A 114 1.21 9.44 -22.93
N SER A 115 2.31 9.36 -23.68
CA SER A 115 2.35 8.89 -25.07
C SER A 115 2.05 7.39 -25.23
N ARG A 116 2.19 6.60 -24.16
CA ARG A 116 1.90 5.15 -24.17
C ARG A 116 0.46 4.81 -23.82
N LYS A 117 -0.29 5.78 -23.28
CA LYS A 117 -1.69 5.59 -22.88
C LYS A 117 -2.51 4.99 -24.02
N SER A 118 -2.49 5.58 -25.20
CA SER A 118 -3.24 5.10 -26.37
C SER A 118 -2.71 3.81 -27.00
N LYS A 119 -1.43 3.47 -26.81
CA LYS A 119 -0.81 2.25 -27.38
C LYS A 119 -0.99 1.00 -26.51
N ASP A 120 -0.97 1.16 -25.19
CA ASP A 120 -1.00 0.03 -24.22
C ASP A 120 -2.41 -0.24 -23.65
N LEU A 121 -3.35 0.70 -23.79
CA LEU A 121 -4.77 0.53 -23.42
C LEU A 121 -5.49 -0.69 -24.06
N PRO A 122 -5.23 -1.11 -25.32
CA PRO A 122 -5.92 -2.26 -25.94
C PRO A 122 -5.68 -3.55 -25.14
N ILE A 123 -4.44 -3.81 -24.73
CA ILE A 123 -3.95 -5.07 -24.14
C ILE A 123 -4.59 -5.36 -22.75
N HIS A 124 -5.41 -4.46 -22.22
CA HIS A 124 -5.87 -4.50 -20.84
C HIS A 124 -7.39 -4.63 -20.65
N THR A 125 -8.20 -4.63 -21.71
CA THR A 125 -9.62 -5.02 -21.57
C THR A 125 -9.69 -6.45 -21.03
N ALA A 126 -10.52 -6.68 -20.01
CA ALA A 126 -10.66 -8.00 -19.39
C ALA A 126 -10.98 -9.08 -20.45
N LYS A 127 -11.80 -8.72 -21.45
CA LYS A 127 -12.14 -9.55 -22.61
C LYS A 127 -10.92 -10.02 -23.39
N GLU A 128 -9.99 -9.14 -23.75
CA GLU A 128 -8.80 -9.51 -24.53
C GLU A 128 -7.83 -10.38 -23.73
N ARG A 129 -7.68 -10.12 -22.41
CA ARG A 129 -6.88 -10.99 -21.53
C ARG A 129 -7.48 -12.38 -21.39
N HIS A 130 -8.80 -12.48 -21.21
CA HIS A 130 -9.47 -13.78 -21.15
C HIS A 130 -9.36 -14.54 -22.46
N GLN A 131 -9.53 -13.87 -23.61
CA GLN A 131 -9.36 -14.49 -24.92
C GLN A 131 -7.91 -14.94 -25.19
N GLY A 132 -6.91 -14.17 -24.75
CA GLY A 132 -5.50 -14.54 -24.87
C GLY A 132 -5.12 -15.75 -24.00
N VAL A 133 -5.65 -15.85 -22.79
CA VAL A 133 -5.46 -17.03 -21.92
C VAL A 133 -6.16 -18.26 -22.50
N PHE A 134 -7.38 -18.09 -23.02
CA PHE A 134 -8.14 -19.18 -23.65
C PHE A 134 -7.43 -19.72 -24.90
N LYS A 135 -6.92 -18.84 -25.77
CA LYS A 135 -6.12 -19.23 -26.95
C LYS A 135 -4.84 -19.96 -26.56
N LYS A 136 -4.15 -19.52 -25.51
CA LYS A 136 -2.95 -20.23 -25.01
C LYS A 136 -3.29 -21.63 -24.47
N TRP A 137 -4.42 -21.77 -23.78
CA TRP A 137 -4.88 -23.07 -23.28
C TRP A 137 -5.23 -24.03 -24.42
N GLN A 138 -5.91 -23.56 -25.46
CA GLN A 138 -6.23 -24.37 -26.65
C GLN A 138 -4.96 -24.79 -27.44
N LEU A 139 -3.98 -23.90 -27.57
CA LEU A 139 -2.71 -24.22 -28.23
C LEU A 139 -1.85 -25.22 -27.45
N ALA A 140 -2.01 -25.28 -26.13
CA ALA A 140 -1.32 -26.24 -25.27
C ALA A 140 -1.99 -27.62 -25.20
N GLN A 141 -3.25 -27.74 -25.64
CA GLN A 141 -3.94 -29.03 -25.78
C GLN A 141 -3.79 -29.66 -27.17
N ASN A 142 -3.43 -28.86 -28.18
CA ASN A 142 -3.28 -29.31 -29.57
C ASN A 142 -1.81 -29.58 -29.97
N ASN A 143 -0.87 -29.53 -29.02
CA ASN A 143 0.51 -30.01 -29.14
C ASN A 143 0.75 -31.08 -28.07
#